data_AF-A0AAD8JJC5-F1
#
_entry.id   AF-A0AAD8JJC5-F1
#
_cell.length_a   1.000
_cell.length_b   1.000
_cell.length_c   1.000
_cell.angle_alpha   90.00
_cell.angle_beta   90.00
_cell.angle_gamma   90.00
#
_symmetry.space_group_name_H-M   'P 1'
#
loop_
_entity.id
_entity.type
_entity.pdbx_description
1 polymer ?
#
loop_
_entity_poly.entity_id
_entity_poly.type
_entity_poly.pdbx_seq_one_letter_code
_entity_poly.pdbx_strand_id
1 'polypeptide(L)'
;MLGNVEVLLRVGDQILKVEEDEVKQLNVDVGPIQKMAVSQNAKYLAAFTHDGRIVIMPMDFSDIAFEHTYESALPPEQLAWCGMDSVLLYWDDMLLMVGVGGSVQYFYDEPLIIIPECDGARILSNTSMEILQRVPDSTVSIFKIGSTEPAALPYYALDHFDQRSAKADENLRLIRSSLPEAVEACIDAAGQEFSISQQRKLLRAGSYGQAFCSQFQRDRIQEMSKTLRVLNAVRNEEIGICLSIQQYKLLTPSVLIGRLTNSHHHLLALRISEYLGMDQEVVIMHWACLKITASSSIPDNNLLEILLEKLKLCKGISYAAVAAHADKNGRRKLAAMLVENEPRSSKQVPLLLSIDEEDAALVKATESGDTDLVYLVLFHIWQKRPALEFFGMIRARPLARDLFSNYARCYRHEFLKDFFLSGGQLQEACQVDESDEDDSHEDLDKMEEVGEAKCKTVYEEEELIESDIEFEGETVEPDNDPPQKVFCLMTLHFFVRKWKV
;
A
#
# COMPACT_ATOMS: atom_id res chain seq x y z
N MET A 1 -16.84 -9.54 0.30
CA MET A 1 -16.89 -10.98 0.59
C MET A 1 -15.53 -11.53 0.21
N LEU A 2 -14.75 -12.03 1.17
CA LEU A 2 -13.53 -12.78 0.90
C LEU A 2 -13.98 -14.13 0.32
N GLY A 3 -13.67 -14.39 -0.95
CA GLY A 3 -13.90 -15.71 -1.53
C GLY A 3 -12.90 -16.70 -0.94
N ASN A 4 -13.36 -17.93 -0.67
CA ASN A 4 -12.47 -19.02 -0.29
C ASN A 4 -11.48 -19.28 -1.43
N VAL A 5 -10.22 -19.54 -1.09
CA VAL A 5 -9.17 -19.82 -2.09
C VAL A 5 -9.43 -21.20 -2.70
N GLU A 6 -9.54 -21.25 -4.02
CA GLU A 6 -9.68 -22.50 -4.76
C GLU A 6 -8.36 -22.81 -5.48
N VAL A 7 -7.88 -24.06 -5.38
CA VAL A 7 -6.65 -24.51 -6.02
C VAL A 7 -6.96 -25.65 -6.97
N LEU A 8 -6.53 -25.52 -8.23
CA LEU A 8 -6.55 -26.62 -9.19
C LEU A 8 -5.21 -27.35 -9.16
N LEU A 9 -5.25 -28.66 -8.92
CA LEU A 9 -4.08 -29.53 -8.90
C LEU A 9 -4.20 -30.63 -9.94
N ARG A 10 -3.13 -30.86 -10.69
CA ARG A 10 -3.03 -32.00 -11.59
C ARG A 10 -2.33 -33.15 -10.85
N VAL A 11 -3.03 -34.26 -10.68
CA VAL A 11 -2.50 -35.49 -10.05
C VAL A 11 -2.63 -36.64 -11.04
N GLY A 12 -1.50 -37.06 -11.61
CA GLY A 12 -1.50 -38.03 -12.72
C GLY A 12 -2.26 -37.48 -13.94
N ASP A 13 -3.34 -38.14 -14.32
CA ASP A 13 -4.21 -37.75 -15.44
C ASP A 13 -5.49 -37.05 -14.98
N GLN A 14 -5.64 -36.78 -13.69
CA GLN A 14 -6.83 -36.16 -13.10
C GLN A 14 -6.55 -34.71 -12.70
N ILE A 15 -7.59 -33.88 -12.78
CA ILE A 15 -7.59 -32.54 -12.17
C ILE A 15 -8.41 -32.61 -10.89
N LEU A 16 -7.87 -32.08 -9.81
CA LEU A 16 -8.55 -31.94 -8.53
C LEU A 16 -8.80 -30.46 -8.26
N LYS A 17 -10.02 -30.11 -7.89
CA LYS A 17 -10.37 -28.84 -7.25
C LYS A 17 -10.24 -29.01 -5.75
N VAL A 18 -9.35 -28.24 -5.14
CA VAL A 18 -9.12 -28.24 -3.69
C VAL A 18 -9.63 -26.93 -3.12
N GLU A 19 -10.56 -27.05 -2.18
CA GLU A 19 -11.09 -25.98 -1.35
C GLU A 19 -10.69 -26.26 0.12
N GLU A 20 -11.01 -25.36 1.04
CA GLU A 20 -10.67 -25.50 2.47
C GLU A 20 -11.20 -26.81 3.08
N ASP A 21 -12.43 -27.18 2.73
CA ASP A 21 -13.14 -28.33 3.33
C ASP A 21 -13.32 -29.53 2.37
N GLU A 22 -13.03 -29.38 1.07
CA GLU A 22 -13.37 -30.38 0.06
C GLU A 22 -12.28 -30.55 -1.01
N VAL A 23 -12.05 -31.80 -1.42
CA VAL A 23 -11.31 -32.14 -2.62
C VAL A 23 -12.26 -32.82 -3.61
N LYS A 24 -12.52 -32.16 -4.72
CA LYS A 24 -13.38 -32.68 -5.80
C LYS A 24 -12.54 -33.03 -7.02
N GLN A 25 -12.71 -34.25 -7.53
CA GLN A 25 -12.16 -34.60 -8.83
C GLN A 25 -13.01 -33.96 -9.93
N LEU A 26 -12.33 -33.28 -10.86
CA LEU A 26 -12.91 -32.70 -12.06
C LEU A 26 -12.66 -33.64 -13.24
N ASN A 27 -13.74 -34.00 -13.94
CA ASN A 27 -13.65 -34.78 -15.17
C ASN A 27 -13.55 -33.80 -16.34
N VAL A 28 -12.38 -33.78 -16.98
CA VAL A 28 -12.09 -32.89 -18.12
C VAL A 28 -11.81 -33.75 -19.33
N ASP A 29 -12.65 -33.65 -20.35
CA ASP A 29 -12.62 -34.48 -21.56
C ASP A 29 -11.53 -34.05 -22.57
N VAL A 30 -10.33 -33.74 -22.06
CA VAL A 30 -9.24 -33.11 -22.84
C VAL A 30 -7.95 -33.93 -22.77
N GLY A 31 -8.02 -35.12 -22.14
CA GLY A 31 -6.89 -36.03 -21.95
C GLY A 31 -5.88 -35.52 -20.91
N PRO A 32 -4.77 -36.24 -20.71
CA PRO A 32 -3.74 -35.85 -19.75
C PRO A 32 -3.18 -34.45 -20.01
N ILE A 33 -3.31 -33.56 -19.02
CA ILE A 33 -2.83 -32.17 -19.07
C ILE A 33 -1.41 -32.10 -18.53
N GLN A 34 -0.46 -31.61 -19.30
CA GLN A 34 0.93 -31.43 -18.88
C GLN A 34 1.18 -30.14 -18.09
N LYS A 35 0.56 -29.03 -18.51
CA LYS A 35 0.67 -27.70 -17.88
C LYS A 35 -0.70 -27.03 -17.88
N MET A 36 -0.98 -26.22 -16.87
CA MET A 36 -2.24 -25.47 -16.80
C MET A 36 -2.05 -24.10 -16.14
N ALA A 37 -2.87 -23.13 -16.54
CA ALA A 37 -2.89 -21.78 -15.99
C ALA A 37 -4.32 -21.22 -15.98
N VAL A 38 -4.73 -20.64 -14.85
CA VAL A 38 -6.06 -20.01 -14.70
C VAL A 38 -5.97 -18.54 -15.09
N SER A 39 -7.00 -18.02 -15.78
CA SER A 39 -7.09 -16.61 -16.15
C SER A 39 -7.22 -15.70 -14.93
N GLN A 40 -6.81 -14.44 -15.04
CA GLN A 40 -6.79 -13.53 -13.88
C GLN A 40 -8.15 -13.28 -13.22
N ASN A 41 -9.22 -13.39 -14.00
CA ASN A 41 -10.59 -13.26 -13.51
C ASN A 41 -11.23 -14.59 -13.08
N ALA A 42 -10.45 -15.69 -13.04
CA ALA A 42 -10.89 -17.04 -12.71
C ALA A 42 -12.08 -17.55 -13.54
N LYS A 43 -12.18 -17.14 -14.81
CA LYS A 43 -13.25 -17.59 -15.73
C LYS A 43 -12.80 -18.67 -16.71
N TYR A 44 -11.51 -18.72 -17.04
CA TYR A 44 -10.98 -19.66 -18.03
C TYR A 44 -9.74 -20.39 -17.52
N LEU A 45 -9.60 -21.63 -17.96
CA LEU A 45 -8.42 -22.47 -17.78
C LEU A 45 -7.75 -22.65 -19.13
N ALA A 46 -6.45 -22.35 -19.20
CA ALA A 46 -5.58 -22.75 -20.29
C ALA A 46 -4.86 -24.04 -19.90
N ALA A 47 -4.86 -25.04 -20.77
CA ALA A 47 -4.26 -26.35 -20.53
C ALA A 47 -3.46 -26.80 -21.75
N PHE A 48 -2.19 -27.14 -21.55
CA PHE A 48 -1.37 -27.83 -22.54
C PHE A 48 -1.43 -29.33 -22.28
N THR A 49 -1.78 -30.09 -23.30
CA THR A 49 -2.06 -31.53 -23.23
C THR A 49 -0.89 -32.36 -23.72
N HIS A 50 -0.86 -33.64 -23.31
CA HIS A 50 0.22 -34.58 -23.67
C HIS A 50 0.36 -34.88 -25.17
N ASP A 51 -0.66 -34.59 -25.99
CA ASP A 51 -0.66 -34.77 -27.43
C ASP A 51 -0.35 -33.46 -28.18
N GLY A 52 0.19 -32.46 -27.47
CA GLY A 52 0.67 -31.21 -28.06
C GLY A 52 -0.43 -30.19 -28.36
N ARG A 53 -1.60 -30.27 -27.70
CA ARG A 53 -2.68 -29.31 -27.88
C ARG A 53 -2.73 -28.28 -26.77
N ILE A 54 -2.92 -27.01 -27.13
CA ILE A 54 -3.35 -25.96 -26.21
C ILE A 54 -4.87 -25.87 -26.25
N VAL A 55 -5.49 -25.95 -25.09
CA VAL A 55 -6.94 -25.91 -24.92
C VAL A 55 -7.30 -24.83 -23.92
N ILE A 56 -8.22 -23.95 -24.29
CA ILE A 56 -8.82 -22.96 -23.40
C ILE A 56 -10.27 -23.34 -23.20
N MET A 57 -10.68 -23.45 -21.95
CA MET A 57 -12.04 -23.80 -21.56
C MET A 57 -12.52 -22.92 -20.41
N PRO A 58 -13.82 -22.67 -20.25
CA PRO A 58 -14.34 -22.01 -19.07
C PRO A 58 -14.14 -22.88 -17.82
N MET A 59 -14.12 -22.25 -16.65
CA MET A 59 -13.91 -22.93 -15.36
C MET A 59 -15.07 -23.86 -14.94
N ASP A 60 -16.20 -23.83 -15.65
CA ASP A 60 -17.28 -24.81 -15.50
C ASP A 60 -17.04 -26.10 -16.30
N PHE A 61 -15.94 -26.18 -17.05
CA PHE A 61 -15.54 -27.32 -17.88
C PHE A 61 -16.62 -27.75 -18.89
N SER A 62 -17.44 -26.80 -19.34
CA SER A 62 -18.51 -27.04 -20.31
C SER A 62 -17.95 -27.33 -21.71
N ASP A 63 -17.82 -26.30 -22.54
CA ASP A 63 -17.35 -26.41 -23.93
C ASP A 63 -15.96 -25.79 -24.09
N ILE A 64 -15.11 -26.45 -24.86
CA ILE A 64 -13.80 -25.93 -25.24
C ILE A 64 -13.99 -24.63 -26.04
N ALA A 65 -13.50 -23.52 -25.49
CA ALA A 65 -13.60 -22.20 -26.10
C ALA A 65 -12.58 -22.01 -27.23
N PHE A 66 -11.42 -22.63 -27.11
CA PHE A 66 -10.36 -22.59 -28.13
C PHE A 66 -9.48 -23.84 -28.04
N GLU A 67 -9.10 -24.38 -29.19
CA GLU A 67 -8.19 -25.52 -29.31
C GLU A 67 -7.22 -25.30 -30.47
N HIS A 68 -5.95 -25.57 -30.24
CA HIS A 68 -4.94 -25.58 -31.29
C HIS A 68 -3.93 -26.70 -31.05
N THR A 69 -3.57 -27.43 -32.11
CA THR A 69 -2.64 -28.57 -32.06
C THR A 69 -1.29 -28.15 -32.63
N TYR A 70 -0.21 -28.39 -31.90
CA TYR A 70 1.17 -28.19 -32.35
C TYR A 70 1.80 -29.50 -32.83
N GLU A 71 2.84 -29.38 -33.66
CA GLU A 71 3.60 -30.53 -34.16
C GLU A 71 4.42 -31.23 -33.06
N SER A 72 4.75 -30.50 -31.99
CA SER A 72 5.53 -31.01 -30.86
C SER A 72 4.66 -31.19 -29.62
N ALA A 73 4.82 -32.33 -28.97
CA ALA A 73 4.22 -32.65 -27.67
C ALA A 73 5.14 -32.28 -26.48
N LEU A 74 6.23 -31.55 -26.73
CA LEU A 74 7.10 -31.05 -25.66
C LEU A 74 6.35 -29.95 -24.88
N PRO A 75 6.14 -30.12 -23.55
CA PRO A 75 5.44 -29.12 -22.76
C PRO A 75 6.24 -27.81 -22.68
N PRO A 76 5.56 -26.66 -22.68
CA PRO A 76 6.23 -25.38 -22.43
C PRO A 76 6.81 -25.36 -21.02
N GLU A 77 7.96 -24.71 -20.87
CA GLU A 77 8.56 -24.42 -19.57
C GLU A 77 7.58 -23.61 -18.72
N GLN A 78 6.99 -22.58 -19.33
CA GLN A 78 5.98 -21.74 -18.73
C GLN A 78 4.74 -21.58 -19.63
N LEU A 79 3.57 -21.72 -19.00
CA LEU A 79 2.26 -21.40 -19.57
C LEU A 79 1.68 -20.25 -18.74
N ALA A 80 1.40 -19.12 -19.38
CA ALA A 80 0.91 -17.92 -18.68
C ALA A 80 -0.15 -17.18 -19.50
N TRP A 81 -1.06 -16.48 -18.84
CA TRP A 81 -2.03 -15.62 -19.52
C TRP A 81 -1.39 -14.28 -19.90
N CYS A 82 -1.75 -13.77 -21.08
CA CYS A 82 -1.45 -12.40 -21.50
C CYS A 82 -2.76 -11.62 -21.63
N GLY A 83 -3.08 -10.86 -20.58
CA GLY A 83 -4.38 -10.24 -20.42
C GLY A 83 -5.49 -11.30 -20.30
N MET A 84 -6.62 -11.06 -20.96
CA MET A 84 -7.80 -11.92 -20.87
C MET A 84 -8.07 -12.79 -22.10
N ASP A 85 -7.43 -12.48 -23.23
CA ASP A 85 -7.83 -13.00 -24.54
C ASP A 85 -6.78 -13.93 -25.17
N SER A 86 -5.64 -14.11 -24.51
CA SER A 86 -4.50 -14.84 -25.08
C SER A 86 -3.63 -15.51 -24.04
N VAL A 87 -2.92 -16.54 -24.48
CA VAL A 87 -2.04 -17.38 -23.67
C VAL A 87 -0.64 -17.37 -24.28
N LEU A 88 0.36 -17.33 -23.41
CA LEU A 88 1.77 -17.41 -23.72
C LEU A 88 2.29 -18.80 -23.39
N LEU A 89 2.99 -19.39 -24.35
CA LEU A 89 3.70 -20.65 -24.23
C LEU A 89 5.19 -20.38 -24.48
N TYR A 90 6.03 -20.73 -23.53
CA TYR A 90 7.47 -20.47 -23.59
C TYR A 90 8.28 -21.76 -23.58
N TRP A 91 9.21 -21.87 -24.51
CA TRP A 91 10.18 -22.95 -24.64
C TRP A 91 11.55 -22.36 -24.93
N ASP A 92 12.56 -22.58 -24.08
CA ASP A 92 13.97 -22.21 -24.30
C ASP A 92 14.19 -20.78 -24.86
N ASP A 93 14.23 -20.61 -26.18
CA ASP A 93 14.43 -19.33 -26.88
C ASP A 93 13.16 -18.76 -27.54
N MET A 94 12.04 -19.49 -27.52
CA MET A 94 10.83 -19.18 -28.28
C MET A 94 9.63 -18.92 -27.37
N LEU A 95 9.05 -17.73 -27.52
CA LEU A 95 7.81 -17.31 -26.87
C LEU A 95 6.69 -17.21 -27.90
N LEU A 96 5.64 -18.02 -27.71
CA LEU A 96 4.47 -18.06 -28.56
C LEU A 96 3.27 -17.46 -27.84
N MET A 97 2.69 -16.40 -28.40
CA MET A 97 1.41 -15.87 -27.99
C MET A 97 0.31 -16.43 -28.90
N VAL A 98 -0.71 -17.03 -28.30
CA VAL A 98 -1.85 -17.61 -29.02
C VAL A 98 -3.16 -17.05 -28.47
N GLY A 99 -4.04 -16.67 -29.38
CA GLY A 99 -5.41 -16.27 -29.07
C GLY A 99 -6.34 -16.55 -30.23
N VAL A 100 -7.59 -16.12 -30.11
CA VAL A 100 -8.66 -16.38 -31.10
C VAL A 100 -8.30 -15.82 -32.49
N GLY A 101 -7.52 -14.75 -32.55
CA GLY A 101 -7.11 -14.09 -33.80
C GLY A 101 -5.88 -14.68 -34.50
N GLY A 102 -5.29 -15.75 -33.96
CA GLY A 102 -4.07 -16.37 -34.47
C GLY A 102 -2.93 -16.39 -33.46
N SER A 103 -1.71 -16.59 -33.95
CA SER A 103 -0.52 -16.72 -33.13
C SER A 103 0.60 -15.79 -33.58
N VAL A 104 1.40 -15.31 -32.62
CA VAL A 104 2.59 -14.47 -32.85
C VAL A 104 3.76 -15.09 -32.11
N GLN A 105 4.91 -15.16 -32.78
CA GLN A 105 6.16 -15.72 -32.24
C GLN A 105 7.19 -14.63 -31.98
N TYR A 106 7.88 -14.77 -30.86
CA TYR A 106 9.01 -13.95 -30.45
C TYR A 106 10.19 -14.87 -30.11
N PHE A 107 11.40 -14.42 -30.43
CA PHE A 107 12.63 -15.16 -30.15
C PHE A 107 13.50 -14.32 -29.23
N TYR A 108 14.07 -14.97 -28.22
CA TYR A 108 14.87 -14.34 -27.17
C TYR A 108 16.18 -15.12 -26.99
N ASP A 109 17.29 -14.39 -26.83
CA ASP A 109 18.62 -14.97 -26.62
C ASP A 109 18.91 -15.26 -25.12
N GLU A 110 17.99 -14.89 -24.23
CA GLU A 110 18.12 -15.04 -22.77
C GLU A 110 16.91 -15.78 -22.17
N PRO A 111 17.11 -16.55 -21.07
CA PRO A 111 16.01 -17.17 -20.35
C PRO A 111 14.98 -16.15 -19.84
N LEU A 112 13.70 -16.49 -19.92
CA LEU A 112 12.60 -15.60 -19.59
C LEU A 112 11.80 -16.06 -18.39
N ILE A 113 11.28 -15.09 -17.63
CA ILE A 113 10.21 -15.28 -16.66
C ILE A 113 9.01 -14.43 -17.09
N ILE A 114 7.87 -15.07 -17.28
CA ILE A 114 6.63 -14.41 -17.66
C ILE A 114 5.79 -14.18 -16.42
N ILE A 115 5.35 -12.95 -16.21
CA ILE A 115 4.45 -12.58 -15.12
C ILE A 115 3.13 -12.12 -15.74
N PRO A 116 2.02 -12.86 -15.54
CA PRO A 116 0.74 -12.44 -16.07
C PRO A 116 0.28 -11.14 -15.41
N GLU A 117 -0.23 -10.20 -16.20
CA GLU A 117 -0.73 -8.89 -15.79
C GLU A 117 -2.18 -8.68 -16.28
N CYS A 118 -2.91 -7.71 -15.72
CA CYS A 118 -4.35 -7.55 -15.98
C CYS A 118 -4.73 -7.23 -17.43
N ASP A 119 -3.77 -6.74 -18.20
CA ASP A 119 -3.89 -6.22 -19.55
C ASP A 119 -2.85 -6.81 -20.51
N GLY A 120 -2.04 -7.75 -20.03
CA GLY A 120 -0.96 -8.35 -20.80
C GLY A 120 -0.12 -9.31 -19.98
N ALA A 121 1.17 -9.35 -20.26
CA ALA A 121 2.17 -10.04 -19.45
C ALA A 121 3.44 -9.21 -19.42
N ARG A 122 4.14 -9.27 -18.28
CA ARG A 122 5.50 -8.75 -18.16
C ARG A 122 6.48 -9.87 -18.46
N ILE A 123 7.43 -9.62 -19.34
CA ILE A 123 8.49 -10.54 -19.70
C ILE A 123 9.77 -10.02 -19.06
N LEU A 124 10.38 -10.83 -18.21
CA LEU A 124 11.63 -10.52 -17.53
C LEU A 124 12.73 -11.40 -18.09
N SER A 125 13.80 -10.78 -18.56
CA SER A 125 15.07 -11.44 -18.89
C SER A 125 16.13 -11.03 -17.86
N ASN A 126 17.39 -11.39 -18.09
CA ASN A 126 18.49 -10.95 -17.23
C ASN A 126 18.82 -9.47 -17.46
N THR A 127 18.45 -8.91 -18.61
CA THR A 127 18.87 -7.57 -19.05
C THR A 127 17.71 -6.62 -19.35
N SER A 128 16.48 -7.13 -19.54
CA SER A 128 15.32 -6.35 -19.94
C SER A 128 14.05 -6.71 -19.15
N MET A 129 13.16 -5.72 -19.07
CA MET A 129 11.78 -5.90 -18.64
C MET A 129 10.87 -5.34 -19.73
N GLU A 130 10.07 -6.21 -20.33
CA GLU A 130 9.17 -5.89 -21.43
C GLU A 130 7.71 -6.07 -21.00
N ILE A 131 6.80 -5.30 -21.61
CA ILE A 131 5.36 -5.51 -21.48
C ILE A 131 4.85 -5.98 -22.83
N LEU A 132 4.33 -7.20 -22.85
CA LEU A 132 3.61 -7.75 -23.98
C LEU A 132 2.11 -7.61 -23.71
N GLN A 133 1.40 -6.93 -24.60
CA GLN A 133 -0.04 -6.75 -24.51
C GLN A 133 -0.67 -6.79 -25.90
N ARG A 134 -1.96 -7.18 -25.95
CA ARG A 134 -2.77 -6.96 -27.15
C ARG A 134 -2.85 -5.45 -27.41
N VAL A 135 -2.67 -5.05 -28.67
CA VAL A 135 -2.82 -3.64 -29.06
C VAL A 135 -4.26 -3.18 -28.78
N PRO A 136 -4.48 -2.12 -27.99
CA PRO A 136 -5.82 -1.66 -27.64
C PRO A 136 -6.64 -1.19 -28.84
N ASP A 137 -7.95 -1.40 -28.80
CA ASP A 137 -8.85 -1.14 -29.94
C ASP A 137 -8.88 0.35 -30.34
N SER A 138 -8.72 1.28 -29.38
CA SER A 138 -8.60 2.71 -29.66
C SER A 138 -7.36 3.04 -30.48
N THR A 139 -6.20 2.49 -30.10
CA THR A 139 -4.95 2.59 -30.85
C THR A 139 -5.08 1.97 -32.25
N VAL A 140 -5.66 0.77 -32.36
CA VAL A 140 -5.90 0.12 -33.66
C VAL A 140 -6.78 0.99 -34.55
N SER A 141 -7.88 1.53 -34.02
CA SER A 141 -8.82 2.35 -34.79
C SER A 141 -8.17 3.61 -35.37
N ILE A 142 -7.17 4.17 -34.68
CA ILE A 142 -6.46 5.37 -35.13
C ILE A 142 -5.31 5.04 -36.09
N PHE A 143 -4.49 4.03 -35.77
CA PHE A 143 -3.21 3.80 -36.44
C PHE A 143 -3.19 2.65 -37.43
N LYS A 144 -4.26 1.85 -37.52
CA LYS A 144 -4.37 0.82 -38.57
C LYS A 144 -4.15 1.47 -39.94
N ILE A 145 -3.27 0.85 -40.73
CA ILE A 145 -2.89 1.38 -42.05
C ILE A 145 -4.15 1.53 -42.91
N GLY A 146 -4.38 2.74 -43.41
CA GLY A 146 -5.57 3.06 -44.20
C GLY A 146 -6.86 3.12 -43.39
N SER A 147 -6.79 3.34 -42.07
CA SER A 147 -7.98 3.49 -41.24
C SER A 147 -8.83 4.66 -41.74
N THR A 148 -10.09 4.36 -42.02
CA THR A 148 -11.14 5.34 -42.32
C THR A 148 -12.14 5.45 -41.16
N GLU A 149 -11.81 4.85 -40.01
CA GLU A 149 -12.65 4.90 -38.82
C GLU A 149 -12.74 6.34 -38.29
N PRO A 150 -13.88 6.75 -37.71
CA PRO A 150 -14.03 8.09 -37.16
C PRO A 150 -12.93 8.47 -36.16
N ALA A 151 -12.44 7.52 -35.36
CA ALA A 151 -11.37 7.72 -34.39
C ALA A 151 -10.07 8.24 -35.00
N ALA A 152 -9.74 7.87 -36.24
CA ALA A 152 -8.52 8.28 -36.92
C ALA A 152 -8.58 9.73 -37.46
N LEU A 153 -9.78 10.24 -37.74
CA LEU A 153 -9.93 11.51 -38.44
C LEU A 153 -9.49 12.74 -37.64
N PRO A 154 -9.71 12.87 -36.31
CA PRO A 154 -9.15 13.96 -35.53
C PRO A 154 -7.61 13.99 -35.59
N TYR A 155 -6.98 12.82 -35.60
CA TYR A 155 -5.53 12.69 -35.69
C TYR A 155 -5.01 13.15 -37.07
N TYR A 156 -5.64 12.71 -38.16
CA TYR A 156 -5.30 13.19 -39.51
C TYR A 156 -5.65 14.67 -39.74
N ALA A 157 -6.76 15.13 -39.18
CA ALA A 157 -7.17 16.52 -39.25
C ALA A 157 -6.15 17.43 -38.55
N LEU A 158 -5.59 17.00 -37.41
CA LEU A 158 -4.48 17.71 -36.76
C LEU A 158 -3.24 17.80 -37.66
N ASP A 159 -2.86 16.70 -38.32
CA ASP A 159 -1.72 16.70 -39.25
C ASP A 159 -1.93 17.64 -40.43
N HIS A 160 -3.14 17.67 -41.01
CA HIS A 160 -3.50 18.63 -42.05
C HIS A 160 -3.55 20.08 -41.54
N PHE A 161 -3.99 20.28 -40.30
CA PHE A 161 -4.01 21.60 -39.66
C PHE A 161 -2.59 22.14 -39.49
N ASP A 162 -1.65 21.31 -39.04
CA ASP A 162 -0.24 21.67 -38.92
C ASP A 162 0.40 22.02 -40.28
N GLN A 163 -0.04 21.34 -41.34
CA GLN A 163 0.34 21.64 -42.72
C GLN A 163 -0.42 22.84 -43.32
N ARG A 164 -1.30 23.50 -42.56
CA ARG A 164 -2.17 24.61 -42.99
C ARG A 164 -3.06 24.25 -44.18
N SER A 165 -3.53 23.01 -44.23
CA SER A 165 -4.42 22.50 -45.28
C SER A 165 -5.89 22.65 -44.88
N ALA A 166 -6.73 23.09 -45.82
CA ALA A 166 -8.18 23.16 -45.64
C ALA A 166 -8.84 21.78 -45.40
N LYS A 167 -8.16 20.69 -45.77
CA LYS A 167 -8.60 19.30 -45.54
C LYS A 167 -8.84 18.97 -44.07
N ALA A 168 -8.23 19.72 -43.14
CA ALA A 168 -8.46 19.55 -41.72
C ALA A 168 -9.94 19.70 -41.33
N ASP A 169 -10.62 20.72 -41.88
CA ASP A 169 -12.03 20.99 -41.62
C ASP A 169 -12.94 19.99 -42.34
N GLU A 170 -12.59 19.57 -43.56
CA GLU A 170 -13.32 18.53 -44.30
C GLU A 170 -13.40 17.23 -43.50
N ASN A 171 -12.27 16.75 -42.97
CA ASN A 171 -12.21 15.52 -42.18
C ASN A 171 -13.11 15.57 -40.93
N LEU A 172 -13.13 16.70 -40.21
CA LEU A 172 -13.98 16.83 -39.02
C LEU A 172 -15.47 16.94 -39.36
N ARG A 173 -15.82 17.60 -40.46
CA ARG A 173 -17.23 17.69 -40.91
C ARG A 173 -17.80 16.33 -41.27
N LEU A 174 -16.99 15.43 -41.84
CA LEU A 174 -17.43 14.07 -42.20
C LEU A 174 -17.91 13.25 -40.99
N ILE A 175 -17.36 13.51 -39.80
CA ILE A 175 -17.66 12.75 -38.58
C ILE A 175 -18.38 13.56 -37.52
N ARG A 176 -19.06 14.65 -37.88
CA ARG A 176 -19.69 15.57 -36.91
C ARG A 176 -20.59 14.87 -35.89
N SER A 177 -21.30 13.82 -36.29
CA SER A 177 -22.18 13.04 -35.41
C SER A 177 -21.42 12.12 -34.45
N SER A 178 -20.24 11.62 -34.84
CA SER A 178 -19.41 10.68 -34.07
C SER A 178 -18.12 11.31 -33.54
N LEU A 179 -18.04 12.64 -33.57
CA LEU A 179 -16.84 13.38 -33.18
C LEU A 179 -16.55 13.27 -31.67
N PRO A 180 -17.54 13.32 -30.76
CA PRO A 180 -17.29 13.08 -29.34
C PRO A 180 -16.62 11.72 -29.07
N GLU A 181 -17.07 10.66 -29.72
CA GLU A 181 -16.52 9.31 -29.60
C GLU A 181 -15.10 9.23 -30.19
N ALA A 182 -14.86 9.90 -31.32
CA ALA A 182 -13.54 9.98 -31.93
C ALA A 182 -12.52 10.75 -31.06
N VAL A 183 -12.98 11.81 -30.37
CA VAL A 183 -12.17 12.56 -29.40
C VAL A 183 -11.84 11.67 -28.20
N GLU A 184 -12.82 10.95 -27.66
CA GLU A 184 -12.59 10.02 -26.55
C GLU A 184 -11.63 8.90 -26.95
N ALA A 185 -11.74 8.35 -28.17
CA ALA A 185 -10.81 7.35 -28.68
C ALA A 185 -9.36 7.88 -28.78
N CYS A 186 -9.17 9.14 -29.20
CA CYS A 186 -7.85 9.78 -29.17
C CYS A 186 -7.29 9.91 -27.74
N ILE A 187 -8.15 10.27 -26.77
CA ILE A 187 -7.76 10.41 -25.36
C ILE A 187 -7.42 9.04 -24.76
N ASP A 188 -8.23 8.02 -25.02
CA ASP A 188 -7.99 6.65 -24.56
C ASP A 188 -6.70 6.10 -25.17
N ALA A 189 -6.52 6.19 -26.49
CA ALA A 189 -5.29 5.78 -27.16
C ALA A 189 -4.06 6.48 -26.57
N ALA A 190 -4.15 7.78 -26.25
CA ALA A 190 -3.05 8.48 -25.56
C ALA A 190 -2.69 7.82 -24.22
N GLY A 191 -3.67 7.32 -23.47
CA GLY A 191 -3.46 6.59 -22.22
C GLY A 191 -2.73 5.25 -22.39
N GLN A 192 -2.90 4.61 -23.55
CA GLN A 192 -2.32 3.30 -23.87
C GLN A 192 -0.87 3.39 -24.36
N GLU A 193 -0.50 4.52 -24.97
CA GLU A 193 0.84 4.74 -25.49
C GLU A 193 1.88 4.95 -24.38
N PHE A 194 3.09 4.44 -24.60
CA PHE A 194 4.26 4.69 -23.73
C PHE A 194 5.14 5.82 -24.24
N SER A 195 5.10 6.11 -25.55
CA SER A 195 5.88 7.19 -26.14
C SER A 195 5.29 8.56 -25.82
N ILE A 196 6.06 9.41 -25.12
CA ILE A 196 5.64 10.77 -24.75
C ILE A 196 5.27 11.61 -25.98
N SER A 197 5.96 11.43 -27.12
CA SER A 197 5.64 12.17 -28.34
C SER A 197 4.27 11.77 -28.91
N GLN A 198 3.95 10.47 -28.91
CA GLN A 198 2.64 9.97 -29.36
C GLN A 198 1.52 10.37 -28.43
N GLN A 199 1.71 10.21 -27.11
CA GLN A 199 0.77 10.67 -26.09
C GLN A 199 0.39 12.14 -26.30
N ARG A 200 1.40 13.02 -26.48
CA ARG A 200 1.17 14.45 -26.72
C ARG A 200 0.42 14.71 -28.02
N LYS A 201 0.76 13.99 -29.10
CA LYS A 201 0.10 14.17 -30.40
C LYS A 201 -1.36 13.72 -30.36
N LEU A 202 -1.65 12.58 -29.73
CA LEU A 202 -3.00 12.07 -29.54
C LEU A 202 -3.85 12.99 -28.65
N LEU A 203 -3.31 13.47 -27.52
CA LEU A 203 -4.01 14.47 -26.69
C LEU A 203 -4.28 15.78 -27.44
N ARG A 204 -3.34 16.22 -28.27
CA ARG A 204 -3.51 17.40 -29.13
C ARG A 204 -4.58 17.17 -30.19
N ALA A 205 -4.67 15.97 -30.76
CA ALA A 205 -5.70 15.59 -31.72
C ALA A 205 -7.08 15.58 -31.06
N GLY A 206 -7.17 14.99 -29.86
CA GLY A 206 -8.38 15.03 -29.03
C GLY A 206 -8.79 16.46 -28.69
N SER A 207 -7.85 17.31 -28.27
CA SER A 207 -8.11 18.73 -27.97
C SER A 207 -8.54 19.52 -29.20
N TYR A 208 -7.94 19.25 -30.36
CA TYR A 208 -8.33 19.86 -31.63
C TYR A 208 -9.76 19.48 -32.00
N GLY A 209 -10.11 18.19 -31.96
CA GLY A 209 -11.48 17.72 -32.22
C GLY A 209 -12.49 18.25 -31.20
N GLN A 210 -12.13 18.31 -29.92
CA GLN A 210 -12.97 18.83 -28.84
C GLN A 210 -13.44 20.26 -29.09
N ALA A 211 -12.64 21.10 -29.76
CA ALA A 211 -13.01 22.47 -30.10
C ALA A 211 -14.25 22.57 -31.01
N PHE A 212 -14.60 21.48 -31.71
CA PHE A 212 -15.76 21.39 -32.59
C PHE A 212 -16.92 20.60 -31.97
N CYS A 213 -16.77 20.13 -30.73
CA CYS A 213 -17.81 19.47 -29.95
C CYS A 213 -18.56 20.48 -29.07
N SER A 214 -19.89 20.50 -29.14
CA SER A 214 -20.72 21.32 -28.24
C SER A 214 -20.98 20.68 -26.87
N GLN A 215 -20.89 19.35 -26.75
CA GLN A 215 -21.32 18.57 -25.58
C GLN A 215 -20.23 17.60 -25.06
N PHE A 216 -18.95 17.98 -25.11
CA PHE A 216 -17.87 17.13 -24.60
C PHE A 216 -17.35 17.64 -23.24
N GLN A 217 -17.12 16.71 -22.30
CA GLN A 217 -16.60 17.02 -20.97
C GLN A 217 -15.18 17.59 -21.06
N ARG A 218 -14.98 18.84 -20.58
CA ARG A 218 -13.70 19.54 -20.71
C ARG A 218 -12.59 18.90 -19.89
N ASP A 219 -12.96 18.23 -18.80
CA ASP A 219 -12.00 17.73 -17.81
C ASP A 219 -11.30 16.44 -18.26
N ARG A 220 -11.86 15.68 -19.21
CA ARG A 220 -11.31 14.39 -19.68
C ARG A 220 -9.85 14.47 -20.15
N ILE A 221 -9.53 15.49 -20.94
CA ILE A 221 -8.16 15.71 -21.43
C ILE A 221 -7.23 16.08 -20.28
N GLN A 222 -7.72 16.88 -19.32
CA GLN A 222 -6.95 17.26 -18.14
C GLN A 222 -6.69 16.06 -17.24
N GLU A 223 -7.69 15.21 -16.99
CA GLU A 223 -7.58 13.97 -16.22
C GLU A 223 -6.58 12.99 -16.84
N MET A 224 -6.68 12.78 -18.16
CA MET A 224 -5.73 11.92 -18.87
C MET A 224 -4.31 12.50 -18.82
N SER A 225 -4.16 13.82 -19.03
CA SER A 225 -2.86 14.49 -18.93
C SER A 225 -2.25 14.37 -17.53
N LYS A 226 -3.06 14.50 -16.46
CA LYS A 226 -2.63 14.29 -15.08
C LYS A 226 -2.13 12.86 -14.87
N THR A 227 -2.91 11.88 -15.34
CA THR A 227 -2.58 10.44 -15.24
C THR A 227 -1.29 10.11 -15.98
N LEU A 228 -1.15 10.55 -17.23
CA LEU A 228 0.05 10.33 -18.04
C LEU A 228 1.29 10.99 -17.45
N ARG A 229 1.15 12.15 -16.80
CA ARG A 229 2.28 12.80 -16.12
C ARG A 229 2.84 11.94 -14.98
N VAL A 230 1.97 11.33 -14.18
CA VAL A 230 2.36 10.40 -13.12
C VAL A 230 2.98 9.14 -13.71
N LEU A 231 2.31 8.53 -14.68
CA LEU A 231 2.80 7.33 -15.37
C LEU A 231 4.19 7.53 -15.97
N ASN A 232 4.40 8.62 -16.72
CA ASN A 232 5.69 8.91 -17.34
C ASN A 232 6.79 9.19 -16.31
N ALA A 233 6.45 9.75 -15.15
CA ALA A 233 7.42 9.98 -14.08
C ALA A 233 7.92 8.66 -13.46
N VAL A 234 7.02 7.70 -13.23
CA VAL A 234 7.38 6.40 -12.65
C VAL A 234 7.96 5.40 -13.65
N ARG A 235 7.61 5.56 -14.94
CA ARG A 235 8.20 4.81 -16.06
C ARG A 235 9.62 5.26 -16.42
N ASN A 236 10.09 6.38 -15.89
CA ASN A 236 11.45 6.84 -16.12
C ASN A 236 12.45 5.76 -15.71
N GLU A 237 13.52 5.57 -16.49
CA GLU A 237 14.51 4.52 -16.29
C GLU A 237 15.20 4.58 -14.91
N GLU A 238 15.35 5.77 -14.32
CA GLU A 238 15.92 5.94 -12.98
C GLU A 238 14.99 5.39 -11.88
N ILE A 239 13.69 5.31 -12.15
CA ILE A 239 12.66 4.83 -11.22
C ILE A 239 12.27 3.37 -11.52
N GLY A 240 12.17 3.01 -12.81
CA GLY A 240 12.02 1.63 -13.27
C GLY A 240 10.65 1.00 -13.07
N ILE A 241 9.59 1.75 -12.77
CA ILE A 241 8.25 1.20 -12.55
C ILE A 241 7.41 1.31 -13.83
N CYS A 242 7.55 0.31 -14.70
CA CYS A 242 6.78 0.21 -15.94
C CYS A 242 5.32 -0.20 -15.66
N LEU A 243 4.45 0.80 -15.46
CA LEU A 243 3.00 0.63 -15.30
C LEU A 243 2.24 1.00 -16.57
N SER A 244 1.25 0.20 -16.93
CA SER A 244 0.19 0.62 -17.86
C SER A 244 -0.85 1.49 -17.15
N ILE A 245 -1.73 2.13 -17.92
CA ILE A 245 -2.85 2.91 -17.35
C ILE A 245 -3.85 2.00 -16.62
N GLN A 246 -4.07 0.77 -17.08
CA GLN A 246 -4.99 -0.17 -16.45
C GLN A 246 -4.43 -0.68 -15.11
N GLN A 247 -3.15 -1.04 -15.09
CA GLN A 247 -2.45 -1.39 -13.85
C GLN A 247 -2.48 -0.24 -12.85
N TYR A 248 -2.24 1.00 -13.28
CA TYR A 248 -2.31 2.18 -12.41
C TYR A 248 -3.71 2.38 -11.82
N LYS A 249 -4.77 2.21 -12.61
CA LYS A 249 -6.16 2.32 -12.14
C LYS A 249 -6.50 1.25 -11.10
N LEU A 250 -6.07 0.00 -11.31
CA LEU A 250 -6.30 -1.10 -10.37
C LEU A 250 -5.45 -0.98 -9.10
N LEU A 251 -4.17 -0.60 -9.26
CA LEU A 251 -3.24 -0.40 -8.15
C LEU A 251 -3.68 0.76 -7.26
N THR A 252 -4.25 1.80 -7.86
CA THR A 252 -4.56 3.11 -7.29
C THR A 252 -3.32 3.99 -7.01
N PRO A 253 -3.49 5.32 -6.99
CA PRO A 253 -2.39 6.25 -6.71
C PRO A 253 -1.81 6.08 -5.29
N SER A 254 -2.65 5.75 -4.30
CA SER A 254 -2.23 5.60 -2.91
C SER A 254 -1.22 4.47 -2.74
N VAL A 255 -1.48 3.32 -3.37
CA VAL A 255 -0.56 2.17 -3.30
C VAL A 255 0.71 2.44 -4.10
N LEU A 256 0.62 3.16 -5.23
CA LEU A 256 1.81 3.60 -5.96
C LEU A 256 2.72 4.48 -5.09
N ILE A 257 2.15 5.46 -4.39
CA ILE A 257 2.88 6.33 -3.47
C ILE A 257 3.53 5.50 -2.36
N GLY A 258 2.82 4.52 -1.78
CA GLY A 258 3.38 3.58 -0.80
C GLY A 258 4.57 2.79 -1.35
N ARG A 259 4.48 2.26 -2.58
CA ARG A 259 5.59 1.54 -3.23
C ARG A 259 6.79 2.43 -3.51
N LEU A 260 6.58 3.68 -3.93
CA LEU A 260 7.66 4.66 -4.12
C LEU A 260 8.34 5.00 -2.79
N THR A 261 7.56 5.17 -1.74
CA THR A 261 8.04 5.42 -0.38
C THR A 261 8.89 4.25 0.15
N ASN A 262 8.42 3.02 -0.04
CA ASN A 262 9.14 1.81 0.38
C ASN A 262 10.40 1.54 -0.45
N SER A 263 10.46 2.02 -1.70
CA SER A 263 11.66 1.98 -2.54
C SER A 263 12.58 3.19 -2.37
N HIS A 264 12.36 3.99 -1.32
CA HIS A 264 13.15 5.18 -0.98
C HIS A 264 13.11 6.32 -2.01
N HIS A 265 12.13 6.34 -2.91
CA HIS A 265 11.89 7.43 -3.85
C HIS A 265 11.02 8.55 -3.23
N HIS A 266 11.34 8.99 -2.00
CA HIS A 266 10.48 9.90 -1.22
C HIS A 266 10.20 11.23 -1.93
N LEU A 267 11.18 11.80 -2.63
CA LEU A 267 11.00 13.07 -3.36
C LEU A 267 9.96 12.93 -4.47
N LEU A 268 9.99 11.83 -5.23
CA LEU A 268 9.02 11.60 -6.28
C LEU A 268 7.64 11.30 -5.70
N ALA A 269 7.58 10.46 -4.66
CA ALA A 269 6.34 10.16 -3.93
C ALA A 269 5.67 11.45 -3.42
N LEU A 270 6.43 12.33 -2.76
CA LEU A 270 5.93 13.60 -2.24
C LEU A 270 5.37 14.50 -3.35
N ARG A 271 6.11 14.66 -4.46
CA ARG A 271 5.68 15.48 -5.60
C ARG A 271 4.42 14.92 -6.27
N ILE A 272 4.29 13.59 -6.36
CA ILE A 272 3.08 12.96 -6.89
C ILE A 272 1.91 13.20 -5.95
N SER A 273 2.09 13.03 -4.62
CA SER A 273 1.06 13.31 -3.63
C SER A 273 0.58 14.78 -3.72
N GLU A 274 1.51 15.74 -3.74
CA GLU A 274 1.19 17.16 -3.93
C GLU A 274 0.42 17.41 -5.23
N TYR A 275 0.89 16.83 -6.34
CA TYR A 275 0.28 17.02 -7.65
C TYR A 275 -1.15 16.47 -7.74
N LEU A 276 -1.42 15.35 -7.05
CA LEU A 276 -2.73 14.73 -7.00
C LEU A 276 -3.62 15.28 -5.87
N GLY A 277 -3.09 16.16 -5.02
CA GLY A 277 -3.82 16.69 -3.85
C GLY A 277 -4.07 15.63 -2.77
N MET A 278 -3.20 14.62 -2.69
CA MET A 278 -3.27 13.55 -1.71
C MET A 278 -2.51 13.90 -0.44
N ASP A 279 -2.80 13.17 0.63
CA ASP A 279 -2.08 13.31 1.88
C ASP A 279 -0.60 12.92 1.72
N GLN A 280 0.25 13.69 2.39
CA GLN A 280 1.71 13.61 2.33
C GLN A 280 2.30 13.09 3.65
N GLU A 281 1.50 12.98 4.70
CA GLU A 281 1.94 12.60 6.06
C GLU A 281 2.73 11.29 6.02
N VAL A 282 2.18 10.25 5.37
CA VAL A 282 2.80 8.92 5.28
C VAL A 282 4.20 8.98 4.64
N VAL A 283 4.37 9.78 3.58
CA VAL A 283 5.66 9.90 2.86
C VAL A 283 6.71 10.59 3.73
N ILE A 284 6.33 11.70 4.37
CA ILE A 284 7.25 12.48 5.21
C ILE A 284 7.58 11.71 6.49
N MET A 285 6.60 11.05 7.11
CA MET A 285 6.84 10.21 8.28
C MET A 285 7.83 9.10 7.98
N HIS A 286 7.61 8.34 6.90
CA HIS A 286 8.51 7.26 6.51
C HIS A 286 9.93 7.78 6.24
N TRP A 287 10.05 8.92 5.55
CA TRP A 287 11.34 9.59 5.35
C TRP A 287 11.99 9.99 6.68
N ALA A 288 11.25 10.59 7.60
CA ALA A 288 11.76 11.06 8.89
C ALA A 288 12.30 9.89 9.73
N CYS A 289 11.54 8.80 9.81
CA CYS A 289 11.95 7.59 10.53
C CYS A 289 13.23 6.99 9.93
N LEU A 290 13.29 6.84 8.60
CA LEU A 290 14.50 6.39 7.90
C LEU A 290 15.69 7.32 8.14
N LYS A 291 15.45 8.64 8.11
CA LYS A 291 16.50 9.64 8.33
C LYS A 291 17.10 9.52 9.72
N ILE A 292 16.27 9.28 10.74
CA ILE A 292 16.72 9.05 12.12
C ILE A 292 17.57 7.78 12.21
N THR A 293 17.07 6.66 11.68
CA THR A 293 17.78 5.37 11.71
C THR A 293 19.12 5.43 10.97
N ALA A 294 19.18 6.11 9.82
CA ALA A 294 20.41 6.24 9.05
C ALA A 294 21.43 7.24 9.63
N SER A 295 21.01 8.17 10.48
CA SER A 295 21.82 9.32 10.90
C SER A 295 22.46 9.16 12.29
N SER A 296 22.92 7.94 12.64
CA SER A 296 23.48 7.63 13.97
C SER A 296 24.67 8.51 14.39
N SER A 297 25.41 9.08 13.45
CA SER A 297 26.57 9.96 13.69
C SER A 297 26.24 11.45 13.84
N ILE A 298 25.03 11.88 13.47
CA ILE A 298 24.66 13.30 13.49
C ILE A 298 24.16 13.67 14.90
N PRO A 299 24.64 14.79 15.49
CA PRO A 299 24.14 15.29 16.78
C PRO A 299 22.64 15.61 16.75
N ASP A 300 21.94 15.35 17.85
CA ASP A 300 20.47 15.47 17.93
C ASP A 300 19.96 16.88 17.60
N ASN A 301 20.65 17.93 18.02
CA ASN A 301 20.22 19.31 17.71
C ASN A 301 20.21 19.59 16.20
N ASN A 302 21.24 19.17 15.48
CA ASN A 302 21.34 19.37 14.04
C ASN A 302 20.34 18.47 13.30
N LEU A 303 20.13 17.24 13.78
CA LEU A 303 19.14 16.34 13.20
C LEU A 303 17.71 16.88 13.39
N LEU A 304 17.41 17.43 14.56
CA LEU A 304 16.14 18.09 14.84
C LEU A 304 15.87 19.24 13.88
N GLU A 305 16.84 20.13 13.63
CA GLU A 305 16.66 21.24 12.69
C GLU A 305 16.28 20.74 11.28
N ILE A 306 16.98 19.70 10.80
CA ILE A 306 16.71 19.07 9.49
C ILE A 306 15.30 18.47 9.46
N LEU A 307 14.90 17.76 10.52
CA LEU A 307 13.58 17.14 10.61
C LEU A 307 12.49 18.20 10.65
N LEU A 308 12.62 19.21 11.52
CA LEU A 308 11.62 20.28 11.65
C LEU A 308 11.47 21.09 10.37
N GLU A 309 12.54 21.33 9.61
CA GLU A 309 12.46 22.02 8.32
C GLU A 309 11.54 21.28 7.33
N LYS A 310 11.58 19.94 7.32
CA LYS A 310 10.78 19.12 6.39
C LYS A 310 9.41 18.75 6.94
N LEU A 311 9.28 18.48 8.24
CA LEU A 311 8.00 18.15 8.88
C LEU A 311 7.01 19.32 8.80
N LYS A 312 7.50 20.57 8.85
CA LYS A 312 6.67 21.78 8.68
C LYS A 312 5.99 21.89 7.32
N LEU A 313 6.41 21.12 6.31
CA LEU A 313 5.76 21.10 5.00
C LEU A 313 4.35 20.51 5.09
N CYS A 314 4.11 19.59 6.03
CA CYS A 314 2.80 18.98 6.25
C CYS A 314 2.06 19.63 7.43
N LYS A 315 0.89 20.21 7.15
CA LYS A 315 0.01 20.74 8.19
C LYS A 315 -0.67 19.58 8.92
N GLY A 316 -0.41 19.46 10.22
CA GLY A 316 -1.07 18.46 11.07
C GLY A 316 -0.32 17.14 11.21
N ILE A 317 0.93 17.05 10.76
CA ILE A 317 1.79 15.87 10.97
C ILE A 317 1.93 15.56 12.46
N SER A 318 1.85 14.28 12.81
CA SER A 318 2.08 13.85 14.18
C SER A 318 3.59 13.76 14.48
N TYR A 319 4.12 14.76 15.18
CA TYR A 319 5.50 14.73 15.68
C TYR A 319 5.69 13.60 16.67
N ALA A 320 4.63 13.25 17.40
CA ALA A 320 4.61 12.16 18.35
C ALA A 320 5.09 10.82 17.74
N ALA A 321 4.60 10.43 16.56
CA ALA A 321 4.98 9.16 15.94
C ALA A 321 6.47 9.13 15.54
N VAL A 322 7.01 10.25 15.06
CA VAL A 322 8.44 10.37 14.72
C VAL A 322 9.31 10.32 15.98
N ALA A 323 8.86 10.94 17.06
CA ALA A 323 9.54 10.91 18.36
C ALA A 323 9.54 9.51 18.98
N ALA A 324 8.44 8.76 18.90
CA ALA A 324 8.40 7.36 19.31
C ALA A 324 9.44 6.52 18.57
N HIS A 325 9.58 6.71 17.26
CA HIS A 325 10.62 6.05 16.47
C HIS A 325 12.04 6.47 16.90
N ALA A 326 12.25 7.75 17.23
CA ALA A 326 13.53 8.23 17.73
C ALA A 326 13.94 7.57 19.05
N ASP A 327 13.02 7.42 19.99
CA ASP A 327 13.27 6.74 21.26
C ASP A 327 13.57 5.24 21.05
N LYS A 328 12.80 4.55 20.21
CA LYS A 328 13.07 3.15 19.80
C LYS A 328 14.47 2.96 19.18
N ASN A 329 15.03 4.00 18.55
CA ASN A 329 16.39 3.99 18.00
C ASN A 329 17.47 4.46 19.02
N GLY A 330 17.13 4.56 20.31
CA GLY A 330 18.03 4.96 21.40
C GLY A 330 18.32 6.46 21.47
N ARG A 331 17.62 7.30 20.69
CA ARG A 331 17.81 8.76 20.64
C ARG A 331 16.78 9.48 21.50
N ARG A 332 16.78 9.17 22.79
CA ARG A 332 15.80 9.68 23.76
C ARG A 332 15.77 11.20 23.88
N LYS A 333 16.95 11.84 23.83
CA LYS A 333 17.04 13.31 23.85
C LYS A 333 16.39 13.95 22.62
N LEU A 334 16.62 13.39 21.43
CA LEU A 334 15.94 13.83 20.21
C LEU A 334 14.42 13.62 20.30
N ALA A 335 13.98 12.48 20.84
CA ALA A 335 12.56 12.19 21.04
C ALA A 335 11.91 13.28 21.90
N ALA A 336 12.47 13.57 23.09
CA ALA A 336 11.96 14.63 23.97
C ALA A 336 11.85 15.99 23.25
N MET A 337 12.88 16.39 22.50
CA MET A 337 12.86 17.65 21.74
C MET A 337 11.79 17.67 20.61
N LEU A 338 11.54 16.53 19.96
CA LEU A 338 10.48 16.41 18.95
C LEU A 338 9.09 16.50 19.60
N VAL A 339 8.89 15.91 20.78
CA VAL A 339 7.61 15.94 21.51
C VAL A 339 7.22 17.36 21.92
N GLU A 340 8.19 18.23 22.25
CA GLU A 340 7.91 19.65 22.55
C GLU A 340 7.25 20.40 21.38
N ASN A 341 7.43 19.92 20.15
CA ASN A 341 6.84 20.52 18.95
C ASN A 341 5.44 19.98 18.62
N GLU A 342 4.94 18.96 19.33
CA GLU A 342 3.60 18.41 19.13
C GLU A 342 2.54 19.38 19.72
N PRO A 343 1.63 19.92 18.90
CA PRO A 343 0.62 20.87 19.38
C PRO A 343 -0.51 20.21 20.20
N ARG A 344 -0.71 18.90 20.07
CA ARG A 344 -1.82 18.18 20.74
C ARG A 344 -1.36 17.55 22.04
N SER A 345 -1.75 18.12 23.18
CA SER A 345 -1.42 17.59 24.51
C SER A 345 -1.87 16.14 24.72
N SER A 346 -2.99 15.72 24.12
CA SER A 346 -3.48 14.34 24.20
C SER A 346 -2.60 13.31 23.49
N LYS A 347 -1.75 13.72 22.54
CA LYS A 347 -0.72 12.87 21.93
C LYS A 347 0.64 13.06 22.59
N GLN A 348 0.91 14.27 23.05
CA GLN A 348 2.16 14.67 23.69
C GLN A 348 2.36 13.95 25.02
N VAL A 349 1.34 13.94 25.88
CA VAL A 349 1.44 13.39 27.25
C VAL A 349 1.67 11.88 27.28
N PRO A 350 0.88 11.03 26.57
CA PRO A 350 1.12 9.58 26.54
C PRO A 350 2.53 9.24 26.03
N LEU A 351 3.02 9.97 25.04
CA LEU A 351 4.35 9.74 24.51
C LEU A 351 5.47 10.17 25.48
N LEU A 352 5.29 11.27 26.22
CA LEU A 352 6.24 11.63 27.29
C LEU A 352 6.32 10.53 28.35
N LEU A 353 5.19 9.90 28.68
CA LEU A 353 5.16 8.75 29.58
C LEU A 353 5.88 7.53 28.98
N SER A 354 5.71 7.25 27.69
CA SER A 354 6.37 6.11 27.04
C SER A 354 7.90 6.28 26.96
N ILE A 355 8.41 7.52 26.88
CA ILE A 355 9.84 7.84 26.95
C ILE A 355 10.34 8.08 28.39
N ASP A 356 9.60 7.63 29.41
CA ASP A 356 9.85 7.81 30.86
C ASP A 356 10.21 9.25 31.30
N GLU A 357 9.76 10.26 30.56
CA GLU A 357 9.90 11.68 30.92
C GLU A 357 8.69 12.12 31.78
N GLU A 358 8.48 11.42 32.89
CA GLU A 358 7.31 11.54 33.79
C GLU A 358 7.12 12.96 34.32
N ASP A 359 8.21 13.63 34.71
CA ASP A 359 8.16 15.00 35.22
C ASP A 359 7.70 16.00 34.14
N ALA A 360 8.14 15.83 32.90
CA ALA A 360 7.73 16.65 31.77
C ALA A 360 6.27 16.33 31.37
N ALA A 361 5.89 15.05 31.40
CA ALA A 361 4.53 14.60 31.14
C ALA A 361 3.53 15.24 32.12
N LEU A 362 3.86 15.25 33.42
CA LEU A 362 3.01 15.85 34.45
C LEU A 362 2.89 17.36 34.28
N VAL A 363 3.98 18.05 33.94
CA VAL A 363 3.93 19.49 33.64
C VAL A 363 3.00 19.74 32.45
N LYS A 364 3.19 19.03 31.33
CA LYS A 364 2.38 19.22 30.12
C LYS A 364 0.91 18.86 30.32
N ALA A 365 0.62 17.83 31.11
CA ALA A 365 -0.75 17.50 31.49
C ALA A 365 -1.39 18.64 32.30
N THR A 366 -0.68 19.19 33.29
CA THR A 366 -1.22 20.31 34.08
C THR A 366 -1.39 21.60 33.27
N GLU A 367 -0.49 21.87 32.32
CA GLU A 367 -0.60 23.01 31.39
C GLU A 367 -1.76 22.86 30.41
N SER A 368 -2.11 21.62 30.03
CA SER A 368 -3.24 21.35 29.13
C SER A 368 -4.60 21.67 29.73
N GLY A 369 -4.70 21.67 31.07
CA GLY A 369 -5.96 21.84 31.80
C GLY A 369 -6.93 20.65 31.71
N ASP A 370 -6.56 19.57 31.02
CA ASP A 370 -7.35 18.35 30.91
C ASP A 370 -7.14 17.46 32.14
N THR A 371 -8.18 17.34 32.97
CA THR A 371 -8.12 16.52 34.20
C THR A 371 -7.88 15.05 33.91
N ASP A 372 -8.38 14.53 32.78
CA ASP A 372 -8.22 13.12 32.41
C ASP A 372 -6.75 12.83 32.09
N LEU A 373 -6.07 13.74 31.38
CA LEU A 373 -4.63 13.61 31.11
C LEU A 373 -3.79 13.71 32.39
N VAL A 374 -4.19 14.55 33.35
CA VAL A 374 -3.49 14.63 34.64
C VAL A 374 -3.66 13.32 35.42
N TYR A 375 -4.87 12.77 35.48
CA TYR A 375 -5.10 11.47 36.12
C TYR A 375 -4.33 10.33 35.44
N LEU A 376 -4.28 10.32 34.10
CA LEU A 376 -3.49 9.36 33.34
C LEU A 376 -2.02 9.35 33.80
N VAL A 377 -1.40 10.53 33.89
CA VAL A 377 -0.01 10.67 34.35
C VAL A 377 0.13 10.25 35.81
N LEU A 378 -0.77 10.69 36.69
CA LEU A 378 -0.73 10.35 38.12
C LEU A 378 -0.77 8.84 38.34
N PHE A 379 -1.70 8.14 37.70
CA PHE A 379 -1.83 6.69 37.83
C PHE A 379 -0.63 5.95 37.25
N HIS A 380 -0.09 6.42 36.12
CA HIS A 380 1.12 5.83 35.54
C HIS A 380 2.33 5.93 36.49
N ILE A 381 2.60 7.14 37.02
CA ILE A 381 3.72 7.36 37.95
C ILE A 381 3.51 6.55 39.24
N TRP A 382 2.28 6.51 39.75
CA TRP A 382 1.96 5.78 40.97
C TRP A 382 2.24 4.27 40.85
N GLN A 383 1.98 3.67 39.70
CA GLN A 383 2.28 2.25 39.47
C GLN A 383 3.78 1.97 39.30
N LYS A 384 4.53 2.89 38.68
CA LYS A 384 5.96 2.69 38.36
C LYS A 384 6.92 3.10 39.47
N ARG A 385 6.58 4.10 40.28
CA ARG A 385 7.51 4.76 41.21
C ARG A 385 7.19 4.44 42.68
N PRO A 386 8.21 4.44 43.56
CA PRO A 386 7.99 4.37 44.99
C PRO A 386 7.12 5.54 45.49
N ALA A 387 6.27 5.27 46.48
CA ALA A 387 5.32 6.24 47.02
C ALA A 387 5.97 7.58 47.42
N LEU A 388 7.16 7.55 48.04
CA LEU A 388 7.89 8.76 48.45
C LEU A 388 8.31 9.65 47.28
N GLU A 389 8.76 9.06 46.16
CA GLU A 389 9.15 9.81 44.95
C GLU A 389 7.91 10.42 44.28
N PHE A 390 6.84 9.63 44.17
CA PHE A 390 5.54 10.07 43.68
C PHE A 390 4.98 11.24 44.49
N PHE A 391 5.00 11.16 45.82
CA PHE A 391 4.57 12.24 46.72
C PHE A 391 5.40 13.51 46.52
N GLY A 392 6.72 13.36 46.35
CA GLY A 392 7.61 14.47 46.04
C GLY A 392 7.23 15.18 44.73
N MET A 393 7.00 14.41 43.65
CA MET A 393 6.64 14.94 42.34
C MET A 393 5.30 15.67 42.32
N ILE A 394 4.31 15.15 43.04
CA ILE A 394 2.97 15.74 43.12
C ILE A 394 2.96 17.02 43.95
N ARG A 395 3.66 17.05 45.09
CA ARG A 395 3.67 18.24 45.97
C ARG A 395 4.19 19.49 45.30
N ALA A 396 5.14 19.33 44.38
CA ALA A 396 5.66 20.45 43.61
C ALA A 396 4.60 21.11 42.70
N ARG A 397 3.44 20.46 42.48
CA ARG A 397 2.46 20.83 41.47
C ARG A 397 1.05 20.87 42.09
N PRO A 398 0.52 22.07 42.44
CA PRO A 398 -0.73 22.21 43.19
C PRO A 398 -1.94 21.52 42.54
N LEU A 399 -2.12 21.64 41.22
CA LEU A 399 -3.25 21.02 40.51
C LEU A 399 -3.21 19.49 40.61
N ALA A 400 -2.03 18.89 40.39
CA ALA A 400 -1.82 17.46 40.49
C ALA A 400 -2.07 16.96 41.93
N ARG A 401 -1.60 17.72 42.92
CA ARG A 401 -1.85 17.45 44.35
C ARG A 401 -3.33 17.46 44.68
N ASP A 402 -4.04 18.49 44.27
CA ASP A 402 -5.44 18.66 44.66
C ASP A 402 -6.32 17.60 43.99
N LEU A 403 -6.03 17.24 42.73
CA LEU A 403 -6.70 16.15 42.03
C LEU A 403 -6.41 14.78 42.69
N PHE A 404 -5.15 14.51 43.02
CA PHE A 404 -4.78 13.29 43.73
C PHE A 404 -5.45 13.21 45.12
N SER A 405 -5.45 14.30 45.89
CA SER A 405 -6.12 14.35 47.19
C SER A 405 -7.63 14.12 47.07
N ASN A 406 -8.28 14.69 46.05
CA ASN A 406 -9.70 14.46 45.81
C ASN A 406 -9.99 12.99 45.46
N TYR A 407 -9.19 12.38 44.60
CA TYR A 407 -9.31 10.96 44.28
C TYR A 407 -9.07 10.06 45.50
N ALA A 408 -7.98 10.30 46.24
CA ALA A 408 -7.59 9.48 47.37
C ALA A 408 -8.55 9.59 48.56
N ARG A 409 -9.22 10.74 48.74
CA ARG A 409 -10.33 10.89 49.71
C ARG A 409 -11.56 10.05 49.37
N CYS A 410 -11.77 9.66 48.13
CA CYS A 410 -12.92 8.81 47.78
C CYS A 410 -12.58 7.32 47.83
N TYR A 411 -11.33 6.96 47.50
CA TYR A 411 -10.99 5.57 47.18
C TYR A 411 -9.84 4.97 47.99
N ARG A 412 -8.92 5.77 48.54
CA ARG A 412 -7.64 5.29 49.11
C ARG A 412 -7.15 6.15 50.29
N HIS A 413 -7.91 6.14 51.38
CA HIS A 413 -7.67 6.93 52.59
C HIS A 413 -6.31 6.66 53.28
N GLU A 414 -5.92 5.39 53.42
CA GLU A 414 -4.61 5.05 54.02
C GLU A 414 -3.44 5.68 53.25
N PHE A 415 -3.53 5.70 51.93
CA PHE A 415 -2.48 6.24 51.07
C PHE A 415 -2.45 7.78 51.09
N LEU A 416 -3.62 8.41 51.27
CA LEU A 416 -3.74 9.84 51.52
C LEU A 416 -3.12 10.24 52.87
N LYS A 417 -3.29 9.41 53.89
CA LYS A 417 -2.68 9.61 55.21
C LYS A 417 -1.15 9.56 55.11
N ASP A 418 -0.59 8.56 54.44
CA ASP A 418 0.84 8.47 54.16
C ASP A 418 1.37 9.68 53.38
N PHE A 419 0.57 10.20 52.45
CA PHE A 419 0.87 11.44 51.73
C PHE A 419 0.94 12.66 52.66
N PHE A 420 0.02 12.84 53.60
CA PHE A 420 0.07 13.98 54.53
C PHE A 420 1.17 13.84 55.60
N LEU A 421 1.36 12.62 56.13
CA LEU A 421 2.39 12.30 57.11
C LEU A 421 3.80 12.56 56.54
N SER A 422 4.05 12.09 55.32
CA SER A 422 5.34 12.34 54.65
C SER A 422 5.56 13.82 54.27
N GLY A 423 4.55 14.68 54.39
CA GLY A 423 4.61 16.13 54.15
C GLY A 423 4.66 16.97 55.41
N GLY A 424 4.57 16.33 56.60
CA GLY A 424 4.51 17.03 57.88
C GLY A 424 3.17 17.73 58.14
N GLN A 425 2.14 17.47 57.33
CA GLN A 425 0.79 18.04 57.50
C GLN A 425 -0.03 17.20 58.49
N LEU A 426 0.37 17.22 59.76
CA LEU A 426 -0.25 16.39 60.81
C LEU A 426 -1.74 16.68 61.02
N GLN A 427 -2.18 17.93 60.82
CA GLN A 427 -3.59 18.30 60.97
C GLN A 427 -4.48 17.71 59.86
N GLU A 428 -4.00 17.68 58.61
CA GLU A 428 -4.75 17.10 57.50
C GLU A 428 -4.78 15.57 57.61
N ALA A 429 -3.71 14.93 58.11
CA ALA A 429 -3.69 13.49 58.39
C ALA A 429 -4.72 13.09 59.46
N CYS A 430 -4.87 13.88 60.54
CA CYS A 430 -5.87 13.62 61.58
C CYS A 430 -7.31 13.83 61.07
N GLN A 431 -7.54 14.77 60.15
CA GLN A 431 -8.86 14.99 59.57
C GLN A 431 -9.30 13.85 58.66
N VAL A 432 -8.37 13.17 57.99
CA VAL A 432 -8.66 11.95 57.22
C VAL A 432 -9.11 10.82 58.16
N ASP A 433 -8.46 10.68 59.32
CA ASP A 433 -8.86 9.70 60.35
C ASP A 433 -10.26 10.00 60.91
N GLU A 434 -10.61 11.28 61.09
CA GLU A 434 -11.96 11.68 61.56
C GLU A 434 -13.05 11.41 60.52
N SER A 435 -12.76 11.49 59.22
CA SER A 435 -13.72 11.18 58.15
C SER A 435 -13.92 9.67 57.91
N ASP A 436 -12.90 8.85 58.12
CA ASP A 436 -12.99 7.38 58.00
C ASP A 436 -13.91 6.77 59.08
N GLU A 437 -14.08 7.45 60.23
CA GLU A 437 -15.02 7.02 61.28
C GLU A 437 -16.50 7.28 60.91
N ASP A 438 -16.79 8.18 59.96
CA ASP A 438 -18.15 8.58 59.59
C ASP A 438 -18.71 7.87 58.33
N ASP A 439 -17.86 7.40 57.39
CA ASP A 439 -18.27 6.91 56.06
C ASP A 439 -18.43 5.38 55.90
N SER A 440 -18.83 4.67 56.97
CA SER A 440 -18.99 3.20 56.95
C SER A 440 -20.11 2.62 56.04
N HIS A 441 -20.70 3.39 55.11
CA HIS A 441 -21.71 2.87 54.19
C HIS A 441 -21.76 3.56 52.81
N GLU A 442 -21.60 2.72 51.77
CA GLU A 442 -22.11 2.80 50.38
C GLU A 442 -21.14 3.10 49.20
N ASP A 443 -21.16 2.14 48.26
CA ASP A 443 -20.78 2.15 46.83
C ASP A 443 -19.29 2.21 46.42
N LEU A 444 -18.61 1.06 46.51
CA LEU A 444 -17.18 0.87 46.18
C LEU A 444 -16.85 0.29 44.78
N ASP A 445 -17.82 -0.15 43.95
CA ASP A 445 -17.47 -1.02 42.81
C ASP A 445 -17.52 -0.38 41.39
N LYS A 446 -17.88 0.90 41.22
CA LYS A 446 -18.20 1.45 39.87
C LYS A 446 -17.14 2.33 39.18
N MET A 447 -16.09 2.75 39.87
CA MET A 447 -15.04 3.62 39.28
C MET A 447 -13.66 2.97 39.15
N GLU A 448 -13.38 1.90 39.92
CA GLU A 448 -12.15 1.10 39.78
C GLU A 448 -12.13 0.37 38.42
N GLU A 449 -13.29 -0.11 37.97
CA GLU A 449 -13.49 -0.67 36.62
C GLU A 449 -13.22 0.35 35.49
N VAL A 450 -13.53 1.64 35.69
CA VAL A 450 -13.35 2.69 34.67
C VAL A 450 -11.88 3.11 34.56
N GLY A 451 -11.15 3.14 35.68
CA GLY A 451 -9.71 3.44 35.70
C GLY A 451 -8.87 2.31 35.09
N GLU A 452 -9.15 1.06 35.45
CA GLU A 452 -8.49 -0.11 34.85
C GLU A 452 -8.87 -0.30 33.37
N ALA A 453 -10.14 -0.07 32.99
CA ALA A 453 -10.57 -0.15 31.60
C ALA A 453 -9.93 0.94 30.72
N LYS A 454 -9.85 2.19 31.20
CA LYS A 454 -9.18 3.28 30.45
C LYS A 454 -7.68 3.02 30.30
N CYS A 455 -7.02 2.43 31.30
CA CYS A 455 -5.61 2.06 31.22
C CYS A 455 -5.39 0.91 30.22
N LYS A 456 -6.24 -0.13 30.25
CA LYS A 456 -6.21 -1.23 29.27
C LYS A 456 -6.49 -0.78 27.84
N THR A 457 -7.45 0.12 27.60
CA THR A 457 -7.73 0.64 26.25
C THR A 457 -6.56 1.41 25.65
N VAL A 458 -5.71 2.06 26.46
CA VAL A 458 -4.52 2.76 25.95
C VAL A 458 -3.43 1.76 25.53
N TYR A 459 -3.25 0.66 26.27
CA TYR A 459 -2.32 -0.40 25.87
C TYR A 459 -2.84 -1.23 24.68
N GLU A 460 -4.17 -1.44 24.56
CA GLU A 460 -4.79 -2.14 23.41
C GLU A 460 -4.84 -1.26 22.13
N GLU A 461 -5.00 0.07 22.24
CA GLU A 461 -4.88 0.97 21.09
C GLU A 461 -3.42 1.10 20.58
N GLU A 462 -2.42 0.84 21.43
CA GLU A 462 -1.02 0.72 21.02
C GLU A 462 -0.69 -0.61 20.32
N GLU A 463 -1.43 -1.70 20.58
CA GLU A 463 -1.29 -2.98 19.86
C GLU A 463 -1.98 -2.98 18.47
N LEU A 464 -2.84 -2.00 18.15
CA LEU A 464 -3.62 -1.99 16.90
C LEU A 464 -2.95 -1.32 15.70
N ILE A 465 -1.63 -1.07 15.76
CA ILE A 465 -0.82 -0.78 14.56
C ILE A 465 0.43 -1.66 14.54
N GLU A 466 0.26 -2.96 14.80
CA GLU A 466 1.14 -3.97 14.20
C GLU A 466 0.44 -4.52 12.95
N SER A 467 0.81 -3.97 11.79
CA SER A 467 0.67 -4.74 10.58
C SER A 467 1.66 -5.90 10.67
N ASP A 468 1.15 -7.11 10.83
CA ASP A 468 1.89 -8.38 10.74
C ASP A 468 2.98 -8.31 9.65
N ILE A 469 4.22 -8.14 10.09
CA ILE A 469 5.42 -8.48 9.35
C ILE A 469 6.27 -9.30 10.33
N GLU A 470 5.93 -10.58 10.44
CA GLU A 470 6.81 -11.56 11.05
C GLU A 470 8.05 -11.72 10.14
N PHE A 471 9.19 -11.22 10.61
CA PHE A 471 10.50 -11.72 10.21
C PHE A 471 10.89 -12.78 11.23
N GLU A 472 10.63 -14.05 10.94
CA GLU A 472 11.31 -15.14 11.64
C GLU A 472 12.77 -15.19 11.15
N GLY A 473 13.69 -14.81 12.03
CA GLY A 473 15.12 -15.00 11.88
C GLY A 473 15.70 -15.44 13.21
N GLU A 474 15.77 -16.74 13.44
CA GLU A 474 16.54 -17.29 14.56
C GLU A 474 18.04 -17.05 14.32
N THR A 475 18.68 -16.35 15.25
CA THR A 475 20.14 -16.23 15.33
C THR A 475 20.74 -17.51 15.92
N VAL A 476 21.42 -18.29 15.09
CA VAL A 476 22.32 -19.37 15.52
C VAL A 476 23.77 -18.93 15.26
N GLU A 477 24.56 -18.80 16.32
CA GLU A 477 26.02 -18.63 16.23
C GLU A 477 26.74 -19.97 15.97
N PRO A 478 27.96 -19.93 15.40
CA PRO A 478 28.43 -20.95 14.47
C PRO A 478 29.29 -22.02 15.15
N ASP A 479 29.20 -23.26 14.67
CA ASP A 479 30.30 -24.21 14.81
C ASP A 479 30.35 -25.24 13.67
N ASN A 480 31.45 -25.18 12.91
CA ASN A 480 32.13 -26.19 12.09
C ASN A 480 31.34 -27.12 11.13
N ASP A 481 31.59 -26.92 9.82
CA ASP A 481 31.37 -27.84 8.69
C ASP A 481 32.10 -29.21 8.82
N PRO A 482 31.79 -30.24 7.99
CA PRO A 482 30.52 -30.66 7.37
C PRO A 482 30.28 -32.20 7.54
N PRO A 483 29.16 -32.81 7.05
CA PRO A 483 29.26 -33.44 5.73
C PRO A 483 27.96 -33.43 4.88
N GLN A 484 28.21 -33.48 3.57
CA GLN A 484 27.30 -33.63 2.44
C GLN A 484 26.09 -34.56 2.68
N LYS A 485 24.87 -34.04 2.47
CA LYS A 485 23.73 -34.82 1.96
C LYS A 485 22.95 -34.01 0.93
N VAL A 486 22.98 -34.52 -0.28
CA VAL A 486 22.22 -34.11 -1.46
C VAL A 486 20.73 -34.20 -1.14
N PHE A 487 20.02 -33.06 -1.17
CA PHE A 487 18.56 -33.03 -1.19
C PHE A 487 18.07 -32.65 -2.60
N CYS A 488 17.34 -33.59 -3.18
CA CYS A 488 16.61 -33.47 -4.42
C CYS A 488 15.46 -32.46 -4.22
N LEU A 489 15.53 -31.30 -4.88
CA LEU A 489 14.42 -30.36 -4.95
C LEU A 489 13.28 -30.98 -5.78
N MET A 490 12.21 -31.41 -5.11
CA MET A 490 10.88 -31.47 -5.72
C MET A 490 10.30 -30.06 -5.69
N THR A 491 10.19 -29.45 -6.86
CA THR A 491 9.60 -28.12 -7.07
C THR A 491 8.08 -28.20 -6.84
N LEU A 492 7.61 -27.79 -5.66
CA LEU A 492 6.20 -27.48 -5.40
C LEU A 492 5.99 -25.98 -5.66
N HIS A 493 5.38 -25.65 -6.80
CA HIS A 493 4.94 -24.27 -7.08
C HIS A 493 3.66 -23.97 -6.28
N PHE A 494 3.79 -23.22 -5.18
CA PHE A 494 2.67 -22.51 -4.57
C PHE A 494 2.63 -21.08 -5.10
N PHE A 495 1.53 -20.69 -5.74
CA PHE A 495 1.19 -19.29 -5.99
C PHE A 495 0.08 -18.89 -5.01
N VAL A 496 0.46 -18.21 -3.92
CA VAL A 496 -0.50 -17.52 -3.05
C VAL A 496 -0.15 -16.03 -3.09
N ARG A 497 -0.91 -15.23 -3.83
CA ARG A 497 -0.90 -13.76 -3.72
C ARG A 497 -2.16 -13.34 -2.98
N LYS A 498 -2.02 -12.97 -1.71
CA LYS A 498 -3.06 -12.32 -0.90
C LYS A 498 -3.21 -10.88 -1.42
N TRP A 499 -4.34 -10.54 -2.03
CA TRP A 499 -4.72 -9.15 -2.30
C TRP A 499 -5.58 -8.65 -1.12
N LYS A 500 -5.12 -7.61 -0.41
CA LYS A 500 -6.01 -6.73 0.35
C LYS A 500 -6.58 -5.74 -0.67
N VAL A 501 -7.91 -5.79 -0.88
CA VAL A 501 -8.67 -4.78 -1.64
C VAL A 501 -8.75 -3.51 -0.81
#